data_AF-A0A3D6DIF3-F1
#
_entry.id   AF-A0A3D6DIF3-F1
#
_cell.length_a   1.000
_cell.length_b   1.000
_cell.length_c   1.000
_cell.angle_alpha   90.00
_cell.angle_beta   90.00
_cell.angle_gamma   90.00
#
_symmetry.space_group_name_H-M   'P 1'
#
loop_
_entity.id
_entity.type
_entity.pdbx_description
1 polymer ?
#
loop_
_entity_poly.entity_id
_entity_poly.type
_entity_poly.pdbx_seq_one_letter_code
_entity_poly.pdbx_strand_id
1 'polypeptide(L)'
;MQLLILLVVIVGIVALGQLAKVYELSSRLSGRREEDISHADTRLNANLWLVFMFGFFASVVYLYVVYGDYAPPPASEHGVQLDWLMSFNIWIITAVFFLVNTLLFVFAWKYAYDKDRKATFFPHDNRLELIWTVIPSIVLAVIIIYGLQTWNVMTGDASADALRVELYSKQFDWTARYPGKDGEFGQSNYNLITPMNPMGIITSEGVEDAMADIEKQIAVLEKDLSMEKGLLLAERARLTASLASDDH
;
A
#
# COMPACT_ATOMS: atom_id res chain seq x y z
N MET A 1 -3.20 41.30 13.79
CA MET A 1 -2.23 40.44 13.09
C MET A 1 -2.71 39.99 11.71
N GLN A 2 -3.92 39.45 11.55
CA GLN A 2 -4.40 38.95 10.25
C GLN A 2 -4.46 40.02 9.13
N LEU A 3 -4.80 41.27 9.45
CA LEU A 3 -4.91 42.36 8.47
C LEU A 3 -3.54 42.82 7.92
N LEU A 4 -2.50 42.80 8.76
CA LEU A 4 -1.12 43.12 8.35
C LEU A 4 -0.52 42.02 7.47
N ILE A 5 -0.78 40.74 7.80
CA ILE A 5 -0.36 39.60 6.98
C ILE A 5 -1.01 39.69 5.59
N LEU A 6 -2.30 40.02 5.51
CA LEU A 6 -3.02 40.12 4.24
C LEU A 6 -2.52 41.28 3.36
N LEU A 7 -2.20 42.43 3.98
CA LEU A 7 -1.60 43.57 3.29
C LEU A 7 -0.21 43.25 2.73
N VAL A 8 0.64 42.55 3.50
CA VAL A 8 1.97 42.11 3.06
C VAL A 8 1.86 41.12 1.89
N VAL A 9 0.92 40.18 1.94
CA VAL A 9 0.68 39.23 0.85
C VAL A 9 0.23 39.95 -0.43
N ILE A 10 -0.71 40.90 -0.33
CA ILE A 10 -1.17 41.69 -1.49
C ILE A 10 -0.01 42.49 -2.09
N VAL A 11 0.77 43.19 -1.27
CA VAL A 11 1.94 43.96 -1.73
C VAL A 11 2.96 43.02 -2.38
N GLY A 12 3.18 41.82 -1.83
CA GLY A 12 4.04 40.80 -2.41
C GLY A 12 3.56 40.35 -3.79
N ILE A 13 2.25 40.08 -3.96
CA ILE A 13 1.65 39.70 -5.25
C ILE A 13 1.78 40.84 -6.26
N VAL A 14 1.49 42.08 -5.86
CA VAL A 14 1.62 43.25 -6.74
C VAL A 14 3.07 43.48 -7.15
N ALA A 15 4.02 43.36 -6.21
CA ALA A 15 5.45 43.47 -6.50
C ALA A 15 5.92 42.40 -7.50
N LEU A 16 5.50 41.15 -7.30
CA LEU A 16 5.78 40.05 -8.26
C LEU A 16 5.19 40.35 -9.64
N GLY A 17 3.95 40.85 -9.71
CA GLY A 17 3.31 41.24 -10.96
C GLY A 17 4.04 42.40 -11.67
N GLN A 18 4.52 43.38 -10.91
CA GLN A 18 5.30 44.49 -11.47
C GLN A 18 6.68 44.04 -12.00
N LEU A 19 7.37 43.17 -11.25
CA LEU A 19 8.63 42.54 -11.68
C LEU A 19 8.44 41.75 -12.98
N ALA A 20 7.38 40.96 -13.09
CA ALA A 20 7.05 40.22 -14.30
C ALA A 20 6.82 41.16 -15.50
N LYS A 21 6.09 42.26 -15.29
CA LYS A 21 5.80 43.25 -16.34
C LYS A 21 7.05 44.00 -16.81
N VAL A 22 7.95 44.35 -15.89
CA VAL A 22 9.25 44.96 -16.21
C VAL A 22 10.12 44.00 -17.02
N TYR A 23 10.13 42.72 -16.65
CA TYR A 23 10.87 41.69 -17.38
C TYR A 23 10.33 41.50 -18.81
N GLU A 24 9.02 41.44 -18.99
CA GLU A 24 8.36 41.35 -20.31
C GLU A 24 8.69 42.56 -21.21
N LEU A 25 8.66 43.77 -20.65
CA LEU A 25 9.04 44.99 -21.38
C LEU A 25 10.52 44.98 -21.75
N SER A 26 11.39 44.54 -20.83
CA SER A 26 12.83 44.40 -21.08
C SER A 26 13.14 43.34 -22.14
N SER A 27 12.42 42.23 -22.17
CA SER A 27 12.65 41.18 -23.17
C SER A 27 12.24 41.65 -24.57
N ARG A 28 11.10 42.35 -24.69
CA ARG A 28 10.62 42.94 -25.96
C ARG A 28 11.57 44.00 -26.52
N LEU A 29 12.25 44.76 -25.65
CA LEU A 29 13.24 45.76 -26.03
C LEU A 29 14.61 45.16 -26.38
N SER A 30 14.92 43.94 -25.91
CA SER A 30 16.22 43.31 -26.06
C SER A 30 16.52 42.83 -27.49
N GLY A 31 15.51 42.72 -28.37
CA GLY A 31 15.68 42.22 -29.74
C GLY A 31 16.19 40.78 -29.86
N ARG A 32 16.28 40.04 -28.73
CA ARG A 32 16.58 38.61 -28.69
C ARG A 32 15.32 37.84 -29.03
N ARG A 33 15.44 36.77 -29.79
CA ARG A 33 14.30 35.89 -30.01
C ARG A 33 14.02 35.12 -28.73
N GLU A 34 12.75 34.83 -28.45
CA GLU A 34 12.37 34.08 -27.24
C GLU A 34 13.02 32.69 -27.19
N GLU A 35 13.38 32.12 -28.35
CA GLU A 35 14.10 30.85 -28.45
C GLU A 35 15.60 30.91 -28.09
N ASP A 36 16.22 32.09 -27.97
CA ASP A 36 17.66 32.22 -27.74
C ASP A 36 18.00 31.96 -26.26
N ILE A 37 18.37 30.71 -25.95
CA ILE A 37 18.83 30.33 -24.61
C ILE A 37 20.23 30.90 -24.35
N SER A 38 20.36 31.76 -23.34
CA SER A 38 21.65 32.29 -22.90
C SER A 38 22.56 31.17 -22.37
N HIS A 39 23.81 31.15 -22.82
CA HIS A 39 24.82 30.21 -22.30
C HIS A 39 25.01 30.31 -20.78
N ALA A 40 24.87 31.52 -20.23
CA ALA A 40 24.98 31.73 -18.79
C ALA A 40 23.84 31.03 -18.05
N ASP A 41 22.63 31.08 -18.59
CA ASP A 41 21.44 30.45 -18.00
C ASP A 41 21.53 28.92 -18.08
N THR A 42 21.98 28.38 -19.22
CA THR A 42 22.23 26.95 -19.34
C THR A 42 23.28 26.46 -18.35
N ARG A 43 24.39 27.18 -18.22
CA ARG A 43 25.47 26.81 -17.29
C ARG A 43 25.02 26.93 -15.83
N LEU A 44 24.23 27.94 -15.50
CA LEU A 44 23.61 28.09 -14.18
C LEU A 44 22.70 26.89 -13.88
N ASN A 45 21.73 26.60 -14.75
CA ASN A 45 20.80 25.49 -14.58
C ASN A 45 21.53 24.14 -14.49
N ALA A 46 22.54 23.90 -15.32
CA ALA A 46 23.37 22.71 -15.26
C ALA A 46 24.04 22.57 -13.88
N ASN A 47 24.68 23.63 -13.39
CA ASN A 47 25.34 23.59 -12.08
C ASN A 47 24.33 23.44 -10.93
N LEU A 48 23.14 24.05 -11.05
CA LEU A 48 22.05 23.89 -10.09
C LEU A 48 21.56 22.44 -10.01
N TRP A 49 21.57 21.68 -11.12
CA TRP A 49 21.29 20.24 -11.08
C TRP A 49 22.29 19.46 -10.21
N LEU A 50 23.58 19.82 -10.23
CA LEU A 50 24.57 19.20 -9.34
C LEU A 50 24.37 19.60 -7.88
N VAL A 51 24.09 20.88 -7.62
CA VAL A 51 23.76 21.34 -6.25
C VAL A 51 22.52 20.61 -5.73
N PHE A 52 21.50 20.46 -6.56
CA PHE A 52 20.30 19.72 -6.25
C PHE A 52 20.60 18.23 -5.98
N MET A 53 21.44 17.59 -6.79
CA MET A 53 21.87 16.20 -6.55
C MET A 53 22.46 16.03 -5.14
N PHE A 54 23.39 16.89 -4.73
CA PHE A 54 23.98 16.81 -3.39
C PHE A 54 22.94 17.06 -2.29
N GLY A 55 22.06 18.06 -2.47
CA GLY A 55 20.99 18.33 -1.52
C GLY A 55 19.98 17.17 -1.41
N PHE A 56 19.64 16.55 -2.53
CA PHE A 56 18.75 15.39 -2.61
C PHE A 56 19.38 14.15 -1.98
N PHE A 57 20.67 13.89 -2.24
CA PHE A 57 21.37 12.77 -1.60
C PHE A 57 21.54 12.99 -0.10
N ALA A 58 21.88 14.20 0.33
CA ALA A 58 21.94 14.54 1.75
C ALA A 58 20.58 14.37 2.44
N SER A 59 19.48 14.77 1.79
CA SER A 59 18.14 14.59 2.37
C SER A 59 17.74 13.11 2.47
N VAL A 60 18.05 12.30 1.45
CA VAL A 60 17.82 10.85 1.49
C VAL A 60 18.64 10.19 2.61
N VAL A 61 19.92 10.51 2.73
CA VAL A 61 20.78 9.99 3.81
C VAL A 61 20.25 10.43 5.18
N TYR A 62 19.83 11.69 5.32
CA TYR A 62 19.20 12.19 6.54
C TYR A 62 17.94 11.38 6.90
N LEU A 63 17.08 11.08 5.93
CA LEU A 63 15.89 10.25 6.17
C LEU A 63 16.24 8.84 6.62
N TYR A 64 17.27 8.21 6.04
CA TYR A 64 17.76 6.91 6.52
C TYR A 64 18.30 6.97 7.94
N VAL A 65 19.04 8.01 8.30
CA VAL A 65 19.62 8.15 9.64
C VAL A 65 18.53 8.39 10.70
N VAL A 66 17.51 9.18 10.38
CA VAL A 66 16.47 9.56 11.34
C VAL A 66 15.32 8.54 11.40
N TYR A 67 14.97 7.93 10.27
CA TYR A 67 13.77 7.09 10.14
C TYR A 67 14.06 5.68 9.60
N GLY A 68 15.34 5.29 9.48
CA GLY A 68 15.72 3.97 8.96
C GLY A 68 15.33 2.81 9.89
N ASP A 69 15.14 3.07 11.18
CA ASP A 69 14.65 2.10 12.16
C ASP A 69 13.11 2.15 12.24
N TYR A 70 12.45 1.65 11.20
CA TYR A 70 11.00 1.72 11.05
C TYR A 70 10.26 0.44 11.49
N ALA A 71 10.99 -0.67 11.68
CA ALA A 71 10.42 -1.95 12.07
C ALA A 71 10.50 -2.15 13.58
N PRO A 72 9.50 -2.78 14.22
CA PRO A 72 9.65 -3.20 15.61
C PRO A 72 10.80 -4.20 15.73
N PRO A 73 11.48 -4.29 16.88
CA PRO A 73 12.55 -5.24 17.08
C PRO A 73 12.04 -6.68 16.88
N PRO A 74 12.86 -7.58 16.30
CA PRO A 74 12.43 -8.93 16.01
C PRO A 74 12.11 -9.70 17.30
N ALA A 75 10.95 -10.36 17.32
CA ALA A 75 10.46 -11.13 18.46
C ALA A 75 10.61 -12.65 18.28
N SER A 76 11.25 -13.10 17.20
CA SER A 76 11.49 -14.52 16.88
C SER A 76 12.76 -14.68 16.04
N GLU A 77 13.29 -15.91 15.96
CA GLU A 77 14.41 -16.24 15.07
C GLU A 77 14.07 -15.98 13.60
N HIS A 78 12.82 -16.23 13.20
CA HIS A 78 12.32 -15.88 11.86
C HIS A 78 12.33 -14.37 11.63
N GLY A 79 11.96 -13.56 12.63
CA GLY A 79 12.01 -12.11 12.54
C GLY A 79 13.41 -11.60 12.21
N VAL A 80 14.45 -12.16 12.84
CA VAL A 80 15.84 -11.80 12.54
C VAL A 80 16.21 -12.13 11.09
N GLN A 81 15.80 -13.29 10.58
CA GLN A 81 16.04 -13.67 9.18
C GLN A 81 15.29 -12.76 8.20
N LEU A 82 14.06 -12.38 8.52
CA LEU A 82 13.27 -11.43 7.74
C LEU A 82 13.94 -10.06 7.67
N ASP A 83 14.40 -9.54 8.80
CA ASP A 83 15.07 -8.24 8.88
C ASP A 83 16.37 -8.23 8.06
N TRP A 84 17.11 -9.34 8.05
CA TRP A 84 18.27 -9.51 7.16
C TRP A 84 17.89 -9.51 5.69
N LEU A 85 16.85 -10.26 5.30
CA LEU A 85 16.37 -10.29 3.92
C LEU A 85 15.88 -8.90 3.47
N MET A 86 15.15 -8.19 4.33
CA MET A 86 14.69 -6.83 4.07
C MET A 86 15.87 -5.86 3.94
N SER A 87 16.82 -5.90 4.87
CA SER A 87 18.02 -5.07 4.82
C SER A 87 18.83 -5.31 3.55
N PHE A 88 19.02 -6.57 3.16
CA PHE A 88 19.71 -6.94 1.92
C PHE A 88 19.04 -6.31 0.68
N ASN A 89 17.72 -6.41 0.57
CA ASN A 89 16.97 -5.82 -0.54
C ASN A 89 17.04 -4.28 -0.54
N ILE A 90 16.85 -3.66 0.62
CA ILE A 90 16.93 -2.20 0.77
C ILE A 90 18.30 -1.71 0.31
N TRP A 91 19.40 -2.28 0.81
CA TRP A 91 20.74 -1.82 0.43
C TRP A 91 21.05 -1.97 -1.06
N ILE A 92 20.57 -3.04 -1.71
CA ILE A 92 20.70 -3.20 -3.16
C ILE A 92 19.96 -2.10 -3.91
N ILE A 93 18.68 -1.88 -3.56
CA ILE A 93 17.85 -0.85 -4.21
C ILE A 93 18.43 0.54 -3.96
N THR A 94 18.89 0.83 -2.75
CA THR A 94 19.54 2.09 -2.38
C THR A 94 20.81 2.31 -3.20
N ALA A 95 21.66 1.29 -3.37
CA ALA A 95 22.88 1.40 -4.18
C ALA A 95 22.55 1.72 -5.64
N VAL A 96 21.59 1.01 -6.24
CA VAL A 96 21.13 1.27 -7.62
C VAL A 96 20.50 2.66 -7.73
N PHE A 97 19.72 3.08 -6.73
CA PHE A 97 19.12 4.41 -6.67
C PHE A 97 20.19 5.50 -6.74
N PHE A 98 21.23 5.44 -5.90
CA PHE A 98 22.31 6.42 -5.94
C PHE A 98 23.07 6.39 -7.27
N LEU A 99 23.35 5.20 -7.81
CA LEU A 99 24.02 5.04 -9.10
C LEU A 99 23.22 5.70 -10.24
N VAL A 100 21.96 5.30 -10.41
CA VAL A 100 21.11 5.77 -11.52
C VAL A 100 20.85 7.27 -11.40
N ASN A 101 20.53 7.77 -10.21
CA ASN A 101 20.31 9.20 -10.03
C ASN A 101 21.59 10.00 -10.29
N THR A 102 22.76 9.52 -9.82
CA THR A 102 24.04 10.17 -10.14
C THR A 102 24.25 10.23 -11.64
N LEU A 103 24.01 9.14 -12.36
CA LEU A 103 24.11 9.13 -13.83
C LEU A 103 23.15 10.15 -14.46
N LEU A 104 21.89 10.21 -14.04
CA LEU A 104 20.91 11.16 -14.58
C LEU A 104 21.31 12.62 -14.33
N PHE A 105 21.69 12.98 -13.11
CA PHE A 105 22.12 14.34 -12.78
C PHE A 105 23.42 14.73 -13.50
N VAL A 106 24.40 13.83 -13.54
CA VAL A 106 25.66 14.05 -14.26
C VAL A 106 25.42 14.15 -15.77
N PHE A 107 24.51 13.36 -16.34
CA PHE A 107 24.15 13.48 -17.75
C PHE A 107 23.47 14.82 -18.04
N ALA A 108 22.51 15.24 -17.23
CA ALA A 108 21.85 16.54 -17.38
C ALA A 108 22.87 17.70 -17.29
N TRP A 109 23.84 17.61 -16.38
CA TRP A 109 24.91 18.60 -16.26
C TRP A 109 25.91 18.57 -17.42
N LYS A 110 26.44 17.39 -17.76
CA LYS A 110 27.49 17.21 -18.79
C LYS A 110 26.98 17.52 -20.20
N TYR A 111 25.72 17.19 -20.47
CA TYR A 111 25.10 17.36 -21.78
C TYR A 111 24.12 18.55 -21.85
N ALA A 112 24.20 19.49 -20.91
CA ALA A 112 23.44 20.74 -20.92
C ALA A 112 23.68 21.57 -22.19
N TYR A 113 22.63 22.14 -22.79
CA TYR A 113 22.67 22.78 -24.12
C TYR A 113 23.87 23.70 -24.36
N ASP A 114 24.49 23.54 -25.53
CA ASP A 114 25.62 24.34 -25.98
C ASP A 114 25.51 24.54 -27.50
N LYS A 115 25.49 25.80 -27.95
CA LYS A 115 25.31 26.17 -29.36
C LYS A 115 26.39 25.57 -30.27
N ASP A 116 27.60 25.37 -29.74
CA ASP A 116 28.75 24.91 -30.52
C ASP A 116 28.87 23.37 -30.50
N ARG A 117 28.02 22.69 -29.72
CA ARG A 117 28.05 21.24 -29.54
C ARG A 117 26.91 20.57 -30.29
N LYS A 118 27.26 19.68 -31.22
CA LYS A 118 26.28 18.83 -31.91
C LYS A 118 26.01 17.57 -31.09
N ALA A 119 24.74 17.18 -31.00
CA ALA A 119 24.34 15.93 -30.36
C ALA A 119 24.93 14.75 -31.14
N THR A 120 25.55 13.80 -30.42
CA THR A 120 26.00 12.55 -31.02
C THR A 120 24.80 11.64 -31.21
N PHE A 121 24.56 11.21 -32.45
CA PHE A 121 23.54 10.21 -32.75
C PHE A 121 24.12 8.82 -32.49
N PHE A 122 23.62 8.15 -31.46
CA PHE A 122 24.09 6.83 -31.03
C PHE A 122 22.87 5.95 -30.71
N PRO A 123 22.36 5.19 -31.70
CA PRO A 123 21.06 4.54 -31.58
C PRO A 123 21.09 3.21 -30.81
N HIS A 124 22.18 2.46 -30.83
CA HIS A 124 22.29 1.18 -30.13
C HIS A 124 23.75 0.84 -29.78
N ASP A 125 23.92 0.06 -28.71
CA ASP A 125 25.18 -0.57 -28.34
C ASP A 125 24.89 -1.92 -27.70
N ASN A 126 25.08 -2.98 -28.49
CA ASN A 126 24.78 -4.34 -28.07
C ASN A 126 25.59 -4.76 -26.84
N ARG A 127 26.78 -4.18 -26.60
CA ARG A 127 27.60 -4.49 -25.43
C ARG A 127 27.00 -3.85 -24.18
N LEU A 128 26.61 -2.58 -24.27
CA LEU A 128 25.95 -1.87 -23.16
C LEU A 128 24.60 -2.50 -22.83
N GLU A 129 23.84 -2.86 -23.88
CA GLU A 129 22.57 -3.55 -23.77
C GLU A 129 22.69 -4.90 -23.08
N LEU A 130 23.73 -5.67 -23.41
CA LEU A 130 24.00 -6.94 -22.75
C LEU A 130 24.32 -6.73 -21.27
N ILE A 131 25.17 -5.74 -20.94
CA ILE A 131 25.57 -5.45 -19.56
C ILE A 131 24.35 -5.08 -18.70
N TRP A 132 23.52 -4.14 -19.16
CA TRP A 132 22.33 -3.71 -18.40
C TRP A 132 21.21 -4.73 -18.39
N THR A 133 21.27 -5.79 -19.19
CA THR A 133 20.25 -6.86 -19.18
C THR A 133 20.70 -8.00 -18.28
N VAL A 134 21.96 -8.42 -18.42
CA VAL A 134 22.53 -9.55 -17.67
C VAL A 134 22.71 -9.21 -16.20
N ILE A 135 23.26 -8.03 -15.87
CA ILE A 135 23.51 -7.67 -14.47
C ILE A 135 22.20 -7.65 -13.65
N PRO A 136 21.12 -6.95 -14.06
CA PRO A 136 19.87 -6.97 -13.31
C PRO A 136 19.24 -8.36 -13.24
N SER A 137 19.35 -9.17 -14.31
CA SER A 137 18.83 -10.54 -14.32
C SER A 137 19.53 -11.42 -13.28
N ILE A 138 20.86 -11.33 -13.15
CA ILE A 138 21.64 -12.06 -12.13
C ILE A 138 21.27 -11.58 -10.73
N VAL A 139 21.22 -10.27 -10.51
CA VAL A 139 20.85 -9.70 -9.20
C VAL A 139 19.46 -10.16 -8.78
N LEU A 140 18.49 -10.13 -9.70
CA LEU A 140 17.13 -10.60 -9.44
C LEU A 140 17.10 -12.10 -9.11
N ALA A 141 17.86 -12.93 -9.85
CA ALA A 141 17.96 -14.35 -9.56
C ALA A 141 18.48 -14.62 -8.15
N VAL A 142 19.51 -13.88 -7.71
CA VAL A 142 20.04 -13.99 -6.33
C VAL A 142 18.98 -13.60 -5.29
N ILE A 143 18.27 -12.48 -5.51
CA ILE A 143 17.20 -12.04 -4.62
C ILE A 143 16.10 -13.11 -4.50
N ILE A 144 15.65 -13.68 -5.62
CA ILE A 144 14.61 -14.71 -5.65
C ILE A 144 15.07 -15.96 -4.91
N ILE A 145 16.29 -16.45 -5.18
CA ILE A 145 16.81 -17.66 -4.51
C ILE A 145 16.89 -17.44 -3.00
N TYR A 146 17.43 -16.30 -2.56
CA TYR A 146 17.55 -15.99 -1.14
C TYR A 146 16.18 -15.81 -0.47
N GLY A 147 15.25 -15.16 -1.15
CA GLY A 147 13.86 -15.02 -0.70
C GLY A 147 13.15 -16.36 -0.55
N LEU A 148 13.29 -17.26 -1.54
CA LEU A 148 12.70 -18.60 -1.49
C LEU A 148 13.29 -19.47 -0.38
N GLN A 149 14.60 -19.40 -0.14
CA GLN A 149 15.24 -20.09 0.98
C GLN A 149 14.68 -19.61 2.32
N THR A 150 14.57 -18.29 2.50
CA THR A 150 14.01 -17.68 3.72
C THR A 150 12.54 -18.06 3.91
N TRP A 151 11.75 -18.02 2.83
CA TRP A 151 10.35 -18.45 2.83
C TRP A 151 10.20 -19.91 3.29
N ASN A 152 10.97 -20.83 2.71
CA ASN A 152 10.89 -22.25 3.06
C ASN A 152 11.24 -22.52 4.52
N VAL A 153 12.18 -21.75 5.11
CA VAL A 153 12.50 -21.86 6.53
C VAL A 153 11.36 -21.34 7.40
N MET A 154 10.71 -20.24 7.00
CA MET A 154 9.60 -19.63 7.76
C MET A 154 8.29 -20.42 7.67
N THR A 155 8.01 -21.03 6.52
CA THR A 155 6.78 -21.80 6.28
C THR A 155 7.00 -23.31 6.38
N GLY A 156 8.14 -23.73 6.93
CA GLY A 156 8.43 -25.13 7.19
C GLY A 156 7.53 -25.69 8.29
N ASP A 157 7.57 -27.00 8.46
CA ASP A 157 6.84 -27.66 9.53
C ASP A 157 7.30 -27.15 10.90
N ALA A 158 6.34 -26.96 11.79
CA ALA A 158 6.63 -26.61 13.18
C ALA A 158 7.39 -27.76 13.86
N SER A 159 8.20 -27.42 14.87
CA SER A 159 8.88 -28.41 15.69
C SER A 159 7.89 -29.35 16.39
N ALA A 160 8.30 -30.59 16.65
CA ALA A 160 7.46 -31.61 17.27
C ALA A 160 7.02 -31.23 18.71
N ASP A 161 7.75 -30.34 19.37
CA ASP A 161 7.47 -29.81 20.71
C ASP A 161 6.77 -28.43 20.69
N ALA A 162 6.31 -27.97 19.52
CA ALA A 162 5.64 -26.68 19.39
C ALA A 162 4.29 -26.65 20.15
N LEU A 163 4.04 -25.53 20.84
CA LEU A 163 2.74 -25.25 21.45
C LEU A 163 1.68 -25.06 20.35
N ARG A 164 0.66 -25.92 20.36
CA ARG A 164 -0.48 -25.80 19.45
C ARG A 164 -1.48 -24.80 20.01
N VAL A 165 -1.88 -23.84 19.19
CA VAL A 165 -2.95 -22.88 19.50
C VAL A 165 -3.90 -22.85 18.31
N GLU A 166 -5.20 -23.00 18.58
CA GLU A 166 -6.22 -22.80 17.55
C GLU A 166 -6.86 -21.43 17.73
N LEU A 167 -6.86 -20.65 16.65
CA LEU A 167 -7.36 -19.29 16.64
C LEU A 167 -8.60 -19.20 15.75
N TYR A 168 -9.73 -18.80 16.33
CA TYR A 168 -10.97 -18.57 15.61
C TYR A 168 -11.20 -17.09 15.38
N SER A 169 -11.44 -16.72 14.12
CA SER A 169 -11.68 -15.34 13.69
C SER A 169 -13.18 -15.06 13.56
N LYS A 170 -13.67 -13.97 14.17
CA LYS A 170 -15.05 -13.47 13.99
C LYS A 170 -15.04 -11.94 13.82
N GLN A 171 -16.11 -11.35 13.31
CA GLN A 171 -16.18 -9.89 13.16
C GLN A 171 -16.71 -9.27 14.47
N PHE A 172 -15.96 -8.46 15.22
CA PHE A 172 -14.56 -8.01 15.11
C PHE A 172 -13.76 -8.50 16.33
N ASP A 173 -13.53 -9.80 16.43
CA ASP A 173 -12.93 -10.43 17.61
C ASP A 173 -12.20 -11.73 17.24
N TRP A 174 -11.30 -12.17 18.11
CA TRP A 174 -10.53 -13.40 17.97
C TRP A 174 -10.64 -14.22 19.25
N THR A 175 -10.86 -15.52 19.12
CA THR A 175 -10.91 -16.43 20.26
C THR A 175 -9.87 -17.51 20.07
N ALA A 176 -8.90 -17.57 20.99
CA ALA A 176 -7.86 -18.59 20.98
C ALA A 176 -8.22 -19.72 21.96
N ARG A 177 -7.96 -20.98 21.56
CA ARG A 177 -8.02 -22.13 22.46
C ARG A 177 -6.72 -22.91 22.44
N TYR A 178 -6.40 -23.49 23.60
CA TYR A 178 -5.25 -24.36 23.82
C TYR A 178 -5.74 -25.81 23.93
N PRO A 179 -4.89 -26.79 23.57
CA PRO A 179 -5.20 -28.20 23.77
C PRO A 179 -5.37 -28.51 25.26
N GLY A 180 -6.08 -29.60 25.55
CA GLY A 180 -6.21 -30.13 26.89
C GLY A 180 -4.88 -30.66 27.45
N LYS A 181 -4.92 -31.19 28.67
CA LYS A 181 -3.74 -31.85 29.29
C LYS A 181 -3.25 -33.08 28.52
N ASP A 182 -4.11 -33.64 27.68
CA ASP A 182 -3.86 -34.75 26.76
C ASP A 182 -3.18 -34.30 25.46
N GLY A 183 -2.99 -32.99 25.25
CA GLY A 183 -2.35 -32.45 24.04
C GLY A 183 -3.27 -32.38 22.82
N GLU A 184 -4.55 -32.71 22.99
CA GLU A 184 -5.54 -32.73 21.91
C GLU A 184 -6.59 -31.64 22.06
N PHE A 185 -7.17 -31.23 20.93
CA PHE A 185 -8.28 -30.28 20.92
C PHE A 185 -9.62 -31.02 21.05
N GLY A 186 -10.52 -30.46 21.85
CA GLY A 186 -11.91 -30.91 21.89
C GLY A 186 -12.55 -30.74 20.52
N GLN A 187 -13.31 -31.76 20.08
CA GLN A 187 -14.04 -31.71 18.82
C GLN A 187 -14.98 -30.49 18.79
N SER A 188 -15.10 -29.88 17.61
CA SER A 188 -15.97 -28.73 17.38
C SER A 188 -16.84 -28.93 16.15
N ASN A 189 -18.06 -28.39 16.20
CA ASN A 189 -19.01 -28.39 15.10
C ASN A 189 -19.64 -27.00 14.99
N TYR A 190 -19.68 -26.45 13.78
CA TYR A 190 -20.23 -25.12 13.53
C TYR A 190 -21.71 -24.99 13.88
N ASN A 191 -22.47 -26.11 13.86
CA ASN A 191 -23.87 -26.14 14.26
C ASN A 191 -24.08 -25.92 15.76
N LEU A 192 -23.03 -26.01 16.58
CA LEU A 192 -23.09 -25.78 18.02
C LEU A 192 -22.62 -24.38 18.42
N ILE A 193 -22.35 -23.50 17.45
CA ILE A 193 -21.94 -22.13 17.73
C ILE A 193 -23.13 -21.35 18.27
N THR A 194 -23.06 -20.97 19.54
CA THR A 194 -24.04 -20.13 20.22
C THR A 194 -23.32 -18.99 20.96
N PRO A 195 -24.03 -17.98 21.50
CA PRO A 195 -23.40 -16.94 22.32
C PRO A 195 -22.62 -17.48 23.53
N MET A 196 -23.04 -18.62 24.09
CA MET A 196 -22.38 -19.28 25.23
C MET A 196 -21.35 -20.33 24.80
N ASN A 197 -21.44 -20.85 23.57
CA ASN A 197 -20.48 -21.78 22.98
C ASN A 197 -19.90 -21.21 21.66
N PRO A 198 -19.11 -20.12 21.71
CA PRO A 198 -18.64 -19.43 20.51
C PRO A 198 -17.69 -20.26 19.63
N MET A 199 -17.11 -21.32 20.20
CA MET A 199 -16.18 -22.22 19.52
C MET A 199 -16.86 -23.50 19.02
N GLY A 200 -18.16 -23.66 19.25
CA GLY A 200 -18.94 -24.84 18.84
C GLY A 200 -18.37 -26.14 19.41
N ILE A 201 -17.82 -26.12 20.63
CA ILE A 201 -17.23 -27.31 21.24
C ILE A 201 -18.35 -28.32 21.49
N ILE A 202 -18.10 -29.58 21.12
CA ILE A 202 -19.05 -30.66 21.30
C ILE A 202 -19.04 -31.07 22.78
N THR A 203 -20.02 -30.55 23.52
CA THR A 203 -20.34 -30.96 24.90
C THR A 203 -21.84 -31.23 24.99
N SER A 204 -22.28 -32.02 25.97
CA SER A 204 -23.71 -32.27 26.19
C SER A 204 -24.48 -30.97 26.42
N GLU A 205 -23.94 -30.07 27.25
CA GLU A 205 -24.49 -28.75 27.50
C GLU A 205 -24.55 -27.89 26.21
N GLY A 206 -23.49 -27.91 25.39
CA GLY A 206 -23.46 -27.16 24.14
C GLY A 206 -24.48 -27.66 23.09
N VAL A 207 -24.80 -28.96 23.09
CA VAL A 207 -25.85 -29.52 22.24
C VAL A 207 -27.23 -29.09 22.74
N GLU A 208 -27.48 -29.15 24.05
CA GLU A 208 -28.74 -28.71 24.65
C GLU A 208 -28.98 -27.22 24.39
N ASP A 209 -27.97 -26.37 24.57
CA ASP A 209 -28.04 -24.93 24.29
C ASP A 209 -28.34 -24.63 22.82
N ALA A 210 -27.66 -25.33 21.90
CA ALA A 210 -27.87 -25.15 20.47
C ALA A 210 -29.29 -25.58 20.05
N MET A 211 -29.79 -26.70 20.60
CA MET A 211 -31.16 -27.15 20.36
C MET A 211 -32.18 -26.13 20.86
N ALA A 212 -31.98 -25.60 22.07
CA ALA A 212 -32.88 -24.59 22.65
C ALA A 212 -32.94 -23.30 21.80
N ASP A 213 -31.79 -22.85 21.26
CA ASP A 213 -31.77 -21.68 20.38
C ASP A 213 -32.45 -21.96 19.03
N ILE A 214 -32.22 -23.14 18.44
CA ILE A 214 -32.88 -23.56 17.19
C ILE A 214 -34.39 -23.64 17.36
N GLU A 215 -34.89 -24.24 18.45
CA GLU A 215 -36.32 -24.31 18.75
C GLU A 215 -36.94 -22.91 18.87
N LYS A 216 -36.22 -21.97 19.51
CA LYS A 216 -36.64 -20.58 19.60
C LYS A 216 -36.71 -19.90 18.23
N GLN A 217 -35.73 -20.13 17.36
CA GLN A 217 -35.74 -19.60 15.99
C GLN A 217 -36.90 -20.17 15.16
N ILE A 218 -37.15 -21.48 15.27
CA ILE A 218 -38.28 -22.15 14.60
C ILE A 218 -39.61 -21.52 15.05
N ALA A 219 -39.82 -21.33 16.36
CA ALA A 219 -41.05 -20.75 16.87
C ALA A 219 -41.30 -19.31 16.36
N VAL A 220 -40.24 -18.50 16.22
CA VAL A 220 -40.32 -17.16 15.62
C VAL A 220 -40.69 -17.24 14.14
N LEU A 221 -40.02 -18.11 13.37
CA LEU A 221 -40.29 -18.29 11.95
C LEU A 221 -41.72 -18.80 11.69
N GLU A 222 -42.22 -19.75 12.48
CA GLU A 222 -43.59 -20.26 12.37
C GLU A 222 -44.62 -19.15 12.62
N LYS A 223 -44.36 -18.29 13.62
CA LYS A 223 -45.21 -17.13 13.90
C LYS A 223 -45.24 -16.17 12.72
N ASP A 224 -44.08 -15.80 12.17
CA ASP A 224 -43.99 -14.87 11.06
C ASP A 224 -44.65 -15.44 9.79
N LEU A 225 -44.41 -16.72 9.49
CA LEU A 225 -45.05 -17.43 8.37
C LEU A 225 -46.58 -17.46 8.50
N SER A 226 -47.09 -17.68 9.72
CA SER A 226 -48.53 -17.69 9.98
C SER A 226 -49.19 -16.33 9.74
N MET A 227 -48.49 -15.25 10.13
CA MET A 227 -48.93 -13.88 9.94
C MET A 227 -48.95 -13.52 8.44
N GLU A 228 -47.87 -13.80 7.72
CA GLU A 228 -47.77 -13.54 6.28
C GLU A 228 -48.80 -14.32 5.48
N LYS A 229 -49.00 -15.61 5.80
CA LYS A 229 -50.06 -16.43 5.20
C LYS A 229 -51.44 -15.81 5.42
N GLY A 230 -51.72 -15.29 6.61
CA GLY A 230 -52.98 -14.60 6.90
C GLY A 230 -53.18 -13.36 6.04
N LEU A 231 -52.15 -12.54 5.88
CA LEU A 231 -52.16 -11.34 5.03
C LEU A 231 -52.42 -11.69 3.56
N LEU A 232 -51.70 -12.67 3.02
CA LEU A 232 -51.85 -13.10 1.62
C LEU A 232 -53.24 -13.66 1.35
N LEU A 233 -53.82 -14.40 2.29
CA LEU A 233 -55.20 -14.90 2.16
C LEU A 233 -56.22 -13.75 2.18
N ALA A 234 -56.02 -12.73 3.03
CA ALA A 234 -56.88 -11.55 3.07
C ALA A 234 -56.77 -10.70 1.80
N GLU A 235 -55.55 -10.53 1.27
CA GLU A 235 -55.31 -9.83 0.00
C GLU A 235 -55.92 -10.58 -1.17
N ARG A 236 -55.71 -11.90 -1.25
CA ARG A 236 -56.36 -12.76 -2.25
C ARG A 236 -57.88 -12.59 -2.19
N ALA A 237 -58.48 -12.61 -1.00
CA ALA A 237 -59.91 -12.43 -0.83
C ALA A 237 -60.40 -11.07 -1.35
N ARG A 238 -59.66 -9.99 -1.09
CA ARG A 238 -59.96 -8.64 -1.61
C ARG A 238 -59.88 -8.58 -3.13
N LEU A 239 -58.81 -9.12 -3.73
CA LEU A 239 -58.64 -9.15 -5.18
C LEU A 239 -59.69 -10.01 -5.89
N THR A 240 -60.06 -11.15 -5.30
CA THR A 240 -61.16 -11.96 -5.84
C THR A 240 -62.51 -11.23 -5.75
N ALA A 241 -62.73 -10.44 -4.70
CA ALA A 241 -63.94 -9.64 -4.57
C ALA A 241 -63.98 -8.49 -5.58
N SER A 242 -62.85 -7.83 -5.87
CA SER A 242 -62.79 -6.76 -6.88
C SER A 242 -62.98 -7.29 -8.31
N LEU A 243 -62.43 -8.47 -8.62
CA LEU A 243 -62.65 -9.12 -9.92
C LEU A 243 -64.12 -9.51 -10.14
N ALA A 244 -64.82 -9.90 -9.07
CA ALA A 244 -66.25 -10.22 -9.14
C ALA A 244 -67.16 -8.98 -9.30
N SER A 245 -66.67 -7.78 -8.97
CA SER A 245 -67.43 -6.53 -9.16
C SER A 245 -67.23 -5.86 -10.52
N ASP A 246 -66.17 -6.23 -11.26
CA ASP A 246 -65.84 -5.65 -12.58
C ASP A 246 -66.49 -6.41 -13.76
N ASP A 247 -67.26 -7.47 -13.52
CA ASP A 247 -67.97 -8.28 -14.53
C ASP A 247 -69.37 -7.72 -14.92
N HIS A 248 -69.57 -6.40 -14.83
CA HIS A 248 -70.79 -5.67 -15.24
C HIS A 248 -70.56 -4.70 -16.39
#